data_AF-A0AAV8V837-F1
#
_entry.id   AF-A0AAV8V837-F1
#
_cell.length_a   1.000
_cell.length_b   1.000
_cell.length_c   1.000
_cell.angle_alpha   90.00
_cell.angle_beta   90.00
_cell.angle_gamma   90.00
#
_symmetry.space_group_name_H-M   'P 1'
#
loop_
_entity.id
_entity.type
_entity.pdbx_description
1 polymer ?
#
loop_
_entity_poly.entity_id
_entity_poly.type
_entity_poly.pdbx_seq_one_letter_code
_entity_poly.pdbx_strand_id
1 'polypeptide(L)'
;MDYMDYDINAYSSDEDVIRRPKIIRVRPNYFEEYDRKDFLIDFAYLQELLKIFLLRSKVLFDILLTGKQLNDCLSPRDQLLLALNFYANGSFLKVAGDFAGVSKSTSCLTVRRVSRALASLRRNYIRMPATEDELSYTKQKFYEIARFPRCIDAIDCTHIKIQSPGGDNAETFRNRKQFFSFNVQTI
;
A
#
# COMPACT_ATOMS: atom_id res chain seq x y z
N MET A 1 -30.31 -43.89 -38.47
CA MET A 1 -29.49 -43.63 -37.27
C MET A 1 -28.12 -43.32 -37.80
N ASP A 2 -27.94 -42.07 -38.24
CA ASP A 2 -26.68 -41.60 -38.82
C ASP A 2 -25.90 -40.86 -37.73
N TYR A 3 -24.71 -41.39 -37.44
CA TYR A 3 -23.73 -40.77 -36.56
C TYR A 3 -23.16 -39.54 -37.30
N MET A 4 -23.40 -38.35 -36.76
CA MET A 4 -22.76 -37.11 -37.22
C MET A 4 -21.30 -37.16 -36.81
N ASP A 5 -20.40 -37.22 -37.80
CA ASP A 5 -18.97 -37.00 -37.63
C ASP A 5 -18.76 -35.58 -37.08
N TYR A 6 -18.36 -35.48 -35.82
CA TYR A 6 -17.87 -34.23 -35.24
C TYR A 6 -16.46 -33.99 -35.76
N ASP A 7 -16.34 -33.03 -36.66
CA ASP A 7 -15.07 -32.53 -37.16
C ASP A 7 -14.30 -31.84 -36.01
N ILE A 8 -13.35 -32.55 -35.39
CA ILE A 8 -12.58 -32.11 -34.21
C ILE A 8 -11.63 -30.94 -34.54
N ASN A 9 -11.49 -30.55 -35.81
CA ASN A 9 -10.51 -29.56 -36.26
C ASN A 9 -11.06 -28.13 -36.47
N ALA A 10 -12.30 -27.84 -36.10
CA ALA A 10 -12.91 -26.52 -36.35
C ALA A 10 -12.41 -25.38 -35.43
N TYR A 11 -11.49 -25.63 -34.48
CA TYR A 11 -10.99 -24.64 -33.52
C TYR A 11 -9.48 -24.36 -33.57
N SER A 12 -8.79 -24.74 -34.64
CA SER A 12 -7.41 -24.29 -34.86
C SER A 12 -7.38 -23.01 -35.70
N SER A 13 -8.04 -21.95 -35.22
CA SER A 13 -7.74 -20.60 -35.70
C SER A 13 -6.43 -20.18 -35.07
N ASP A 14 -5.32 -20.39 -35.78
CA ASP A 14 -4.07 -19.66 -35.60
C ASP A 14 -4.31 -18.17 -35.91
N GLU A 15 -5.13 -17.51 -35.09
CA GLU A 15 -5.16 -16.06 -35.05
C GLU A 15 -3.80 -15.64 -34.51
N ASP A 16 -2.93 -15.16 -35.41
CA ASP A 16 -1.71 -14.46 -35.05
C ASP A 16 -2.03 -13.46 -33.95
N VAL A 17 -1.65 -13.77 -32.70
CA VAL A 17 -1.89 -12.87 -31.57
C VAL A 17 -1.00 -11.65 -31.77
N ILE A 18 -1.53 -10.64 -32.46
CA ILE A 18 -0.84 -9.37 -32.69
C ILE A 18 -0.57 -8.75 -31.33
N ARG A 19 0.70 -8.84 -30.89
CA ARG A 19 1.13 -8.22 -29.64
C ARG A 19 0.98 -6.72 -29.78
N ARG A 20 0.14 -6.13 -28.91
CA ARG A 20 0.04 -4.67 -28.82
C ARG A 20 1.43 -4.07 -28.61
N PRO A 21 1.81 -3.03 -29.37
CA PRO A 21 3.12 -2.42 -29.25
C PRO A 21 3.32 -1.86 -27.84
N LYS A 22 4.55 -1.95 -27.32
CA LYS A 22 4.91 -1.39 -26.02
C LYS A 22 4.84 0.13 -26.10
N ILE A 23 3.91 0.75 -25.39
CA ILE A 23 3.82 2.20 -25.24
C ILE A 23 4.72 2.62 -24.07
N ILE A 24 5.75 3.40 -24.34
CA ILE A 24 6.57 4.06 -23.32
C ILE A 24 5.95 5.43 -23.08
N ARG A 25 5.54 5.68 -21.83
CA ARG A 25 4.95 6.97 -21.43
C ARG A 25 6.07 7.88 -20.92
N VAL A 26 5.93 9.17 -21.19
CA VAL A 26 6.80 10.18 -20.58
C VAL A 26 6.50 10.20 -19.07
N ARG A 27 7.56 10.17 -18.26
CA ARG A 27 7.45 10.19 -16.80
C ARG A 27 7.58 11.63 -16.29
N PRO A 28 6.56 12.18 -15.63
CA PRO A 28 6.66 13.51 -15.02
C PRO A 28 7.69 13.50 -13.89
N ASN A 29 8.49 14.56 -13.81
CA ASN A 29 9.43 14.74 -12.70
C ASN A 29 8.75 15.55 -11.60
N TYR A 30 8.00 14.86 -10.74
CA TYR A 30 7.23 15.50 -9.69
C TYR A 30 8.06 16.25 -8.64
N PHE A 31 9.37 16.03 -8.58
CA PHE A 31 10.26 16.81 -7.72
C PHE A 31 10.63 18.18 -8.30
N GLU A 32 10.50 18.36 -9.62
CA GLU A 32 10.80 19.60 -10.34
C GLU A 32 9.53 20.31 -10.84
N GLU A 33 8.48 19.56 -11.16
CA GLU A 33 7.27 20.04 -11.84
C GLU A 33 6.28 20.76 -10.91
N TYR A 34 6.26 20.42 -9.62
CA TYR A 34 5.42 21.11 -8.65
C TYR A 34 6.23 22.12 -7.84
N ASP A 35 5.76 23.36 -7.83
CA ASP A 35 6.23 24.35 -6.86
C ASP A 35 5.85 23.90 -5.44
N ARG A 36 6.62 24.32 -4.42
CA ARG A 36 6.45 23.84 -3.04
C ARG A 36 5.00 23.95 -2.58
N LYS A 37 4.24 24.95 -3.02
CA LYS A 37 2.85 25.17 -2.58
C LYS A 37 1.86 24.15 -3.17
N ASP A 38 1.92 23.85 -4.46
CA ASP A 38 1.00 22.89 -5.09
C ASP A 38 1.34 21.45 -4.71
N PHE A 39 2.63 21.15 -4.52
CA PHE A 39 3.05 19.88 -3.95
C PHE A 39 2.58 19.72 -2.50
N LEU A 40 2.52 20.79 -1.69
CA LEU A 40 2.05 20.70 -0.31
C LEU A 40 0.54 20.48 -0.21
N ILE A 41 -0.27 20.97 -1.14
CA ILE A 41 -1.73 20.81 -1.06
C ILE A 41 -2.14 19.34 -1.30
N ASP A 42 -1.56 18.68 -2.30
CA ASP A 42 -1.91 17.29 -2.63
C ASP A 42 -0.97 16.25 -1.96
N PHE A 43 0.23 16.66 -1.53
CA PHE A 43 1.29 15.75 -1.08
C PHE A 43 2.05 16.21 0.18
N ALA A 44 1.57 17.16 0.99
CA ALA A 44 2.31 17.61 2.20
C ALA A 44 2.70 16.48 3.15
N TYR A 45 1.79 15.55 3.43
CA TYR A 45 2.08 14.36 4.25
C TYR A 45 3.08 13.43 3.57
N LEU A 46 3.01 13.31 2.25
CA LEU A 46 3.96 12.51 1.48
C LEU A 46 5.36 13.11 1.50
N GLN A 47 5.53 14.44 1.50
CA GLN A 47 6.88 15.04 1.57
C GLN A 47 7.58 14.78 2.88
N GLU A 48 6.89 14.95 4.00
CA GLU A 48 7.53 14.73 5.30
C GLU A 48 7.89 13.25 5.48
N LEU A 49 7.02 12.34 5.04
CA LEU A 49 7.33 10.91 5.00
C LEU A 49 8.49 10.62 4.05
N LEU A 50 8.46 11.15 2.82
CA LEU A 50 9.56 10.98 1.85
C LEU A 50 10.88 11.51 2.39
N LYS A 51 10.91 12.70 2.98
CA LYS A 51 12.12 13.27 3.59
C LYS A 51 12.60 12.42 4.75
N ILE A 52 11.70 11.96 5.63
CA ILE A 52 12.06 11.07 6.75
C ILE A 52 12.66 9.77 6.20
N PHE A 53 12.03 9.13 5.22
CA PHE A 53 12.51 7.88 4.65
C PHE A 53 13.80 8.05 3.83
N LEU A 54 13.93 9.12 3.04
CA LEU A 54 15.10 9.43 2.22
C LEU A 54 16.29 9.90 3.05
N LEU A 55 16.08 10.65 4.14
CA LEU A 55 17.17 11.14 5.01
C LEU A 55 17.60 10.09 6.03
N ARG A 56 16.71 9.20 6.48
CA ARG A 56 17.01 8.28 7.60
C ARG A 56 17.26 6.83 7.21
N SER A 57 16.97 6.39 5.98
CA SER A 57 17.10 4.97 5.62
C SER A 57 17.88 4.77 4.32
N LYS A 58 19.22 4.84 4.41
CA LYS A 58 20.12 4.34 3.36
C LYS A 58 19.80 2.90 2.98
N VAL A 59 19.45 2.08 3.99
CA VAL A 59 19.03 0.68 3.84
C VAL A 59 17.81 0.53 2.92
N LEU A 60 16.80 1.42 3.04
CA LEU A 60 15.63 1.40 2.15
C LEU A 60 16.05 1.65 0.70
N PHE A 61 16.91 2.65 0.48
CA PHE A 61 17.40 3.01 -0.85
C PHE A 61 18.20 1.87 -1.48
N ASP A 62 19.09 1.24 -0.71
CA ASP A 62 19.88 0.10 -1.16
C ASP A 62 18.98 -1.06 -1.60
N ILE A 63 17.96 -1.41 -0.80
CA ILE A 63 16.98 -2.47 -1.14
C ILE A 63 16.20 -2.13 -2.43
N LEU A 64 15.88 -0.87 -2.66
CA LEU A 64 15.17 -0.40 -3.86
C LEU A 64 16.09 -0.27 -5.09
N LEU A 65 17.41 -0.12 -4.89
CA LEU A 65 18.42 -0.15 -5.94
C LEU A 65 18.75 -1.56 -6.42
N THR A 66 18.73 -2.59 -5.56
CA THR A 66 19.11 -3.99 -5.89
C THR A 66 18.13 -4.71 -6.84
N GLY A 67 17.22 -3.98 -7.48
CA GLY A 67 16.21 -4.57 -8.36
C GLY A 67 16.82 -4.91 -9.71
N LYS A 68 16.12 -5.70 -10.52
CA LYS A 68 16.53 -5.87 -11.93
C LYS A 68 16.63 -4.48 -12.58
N GLN A 69 17.85 -4.07 -12.89
CA GLN A 69 18.16 -2.84 -13.61
C GLN A 69 17.81 -3.08 -15.09
N LEU A 70 16.55 -2.83 -15.42
CA LEU A 70 16.08 -2.82 -16.80
C LEU A 70 16.23 -1.42 -17.38
N ASN A 71 16.30 -1.31 -18.71
CA ASN A 71 16.23 -0.03 -19.40
C ASN A 71 14.95 0.70 -18.97
N ASP A 72 15.09 1.98 -18.57
CA ASP A 72 13.99 2.86 -18.15
C ASP A 72 13.30 2.45 -16.82
N CYS A 73 14.06 1.87 -15.88
CA CYS A 73 13.54 1.53 -14.54
C CYS A 73 13.16 2.80 -13.74
N LEU A 74 12.22 2.67 -12.80
CA LEU A 74 11.89 3.73 -11.83
C LEU A 74 13.06 3.92 -10.86
N SER A 75 13.44 5.17 -10.62
CA SER A 75 14.41 5.46 -9.57
C SER A 75 13.84 5.04 -8.21
N PRO A 76 14.65 4.75 -7.18
CA PRO A 76 14.12 4.43 -5.86
C PRO A 76 13.22 5.53 -5.28
N ARG A 77 13.47 6.79 -5.64
CA ARG A 77 12.64 7.93 -5.24
C ARG A 77 11.25 7.84 -5.88
N ASP A 78 11.18 7.58 -7.17
CA ASP A 78 9.91 7.44 -7.89
C ASP A 78 9.15 6.18 -7.45
N GLN A 79 9.87 5.10 -7.15
CA GLN A 79 9.28 3.89 -6.57
C GLN A 79 8.60 4.20 -5.23
N LEU A 80 9.27 4.95 -4.36
CA LEU A 80 8.75 5.32 -3.06
C LEU A 80 7.58 6.31 -3.19
N LEU A 81 7.70 7.32 -4.05
CA LEU A 81 6.64 8.30 -4.32
C LEU A 81 5.37 7.62 -4.85
N LEU A 82 5.49 6.71 -5.82
CA LEU A 82 4.39 5.92 -6.35
C LEU A 82 3.70 5.11 -5.25
N ALA A 83 4.47 4.40 -4.43
CA ALA A 83 3.91 3.53 -3.39
C ALA A 83 3.22 4.34 -2.29
N LEU A 84 3.82 5.45 -1.86
CA LEU A 84 3.22 6.35 -0.89
C LEU A 84 1.94 7.01 -1.45
N ASN A 85 1.92 7.38 -2.73
CA ASN A 85 0.72 7.95 -3.37
C ASN A 85 -0.42 6.92 -3.37
N PHE A 86 -0.11 5.66 -3.65
CA PHE A 86 -1.06 4.56 -3.57
C PHE A 86 -1.60 4.38 -2.13
N TYR A 87 -0.73 4.39 -1.10
CA TYR A 87 -1.17 4.24 0.29
C TYR A 87 -2.02 5.40 0.79
N ALA A 88 -1.61 6.64 0.48
CA ALA A 88 -2.29 7.84 0.96
C ALA A 88 -3.69 7.98 0.36
N ASN A 89 -3.85 7.66 -0.93
CA ASN A 89 -5.12 7.83 -1.63
C ASN A 89 -6.01 6.59 -1.60
N GLY A 90 -5.48 5.41 -1.21
CA GLY A 90 -6.19 4.14 -1.33
C GLY A 90 -6.69 3.86 -2.75
N SER A 91 -5.97 4.36 -3.77
CA SER A 91 -6.42 4.40 -5.16
C SER A 91 -6.23 3.05 -5.87
N PHE A 92 -6.80 2.91 -7.07
CA PHE A 92 -6.51 1.73 -7.90
C PHE A 92 -5.08 1.77 -8.43
N LEU A 93 -4.43 0.60 -8.54
CA LEU A 93 -3.08 0.47 -9.10
C LEU A 93 -2.93 1.07 -10.51
N LYS A 94 -4.03 1.11 -11.29
CA LYS A 94 -4.06 1.77 -12.59
C LYS A 94 -3.87 3.29 -12.45
N VAL A 95 -4.59 3.92 -11.52
CA VAL A 95 -4.50 5.36 -11.25
C VAL A 95 -3.11 5.72 -10.73
N ALA A 96 -2.57 4.93 -9.79
CA ALA A 96 -1.20 5.12 -9.32
C ALA A 96 -0.17 4.96 -10.47
N GLY A 97 -0.38 4.01 -11.38
CA GLY A 97 0.47 3.85 -12.57
C GLY A 97 0.36 5.02 -13.54
N ASP A 98 -0.85 5.49 -13.81
CA ASP A 98 -1.08 6.67 -14.64
C ASP A 98 -0.39 7.91 -14.03
N PHE A 99 -0.45 8.08 -12.70
CA PHE A 99 0.32 9.08 -11.97
C PHE A 99 1.83 8.93 -12.22
N ALA A 100 2.45 7.77 -11.99
CA ALA A 100 3.90 7.66 -12.18
C ALA A 100 4.35 7.46 -13.65
N GLY A 101 3.44 7.52 -14.62
CA GLY A 101 3.75 7.25 -16.03
C GLY A 101 4.14 5.80 -16.31
N VAL A 102 3.66 4.83 -15.53
CA VAL A 102 4.00 3.40 -15.69
C VAL A 102 2.77 2.51 -15.88
N SER A 103 2.99 1.28 -16.34
CA SER A 103 1.92 0.30 -16.51
C SER A 103 1.38 -0.19 -15.16
N LYS A 104 0.12 -0.66 -15.12
CA LYS A 104 -0.49 -1.26 -13.92
C LYS A 104 0.36 -2.39 -13.31
N SER A 105 0.99 -3.22 -14.16
CA SER A 105 1.84 -4.33 -13.69
C SER A 105 3.10 -3.80 -13.02
N THR A 106 3.74 -2.78 -13.59
CA THR A 106 4.87 -2.07 -12.96
C THR A 106 4.44 -1.48 -11.62
N SER A 107 3.28 -0.82 -11.54
CA SER A 107 2.79 -0.26 -10.27
C SER A 107 2.59 -1.32 -9.20
N CYS A 108 1.96 -2.44 -9.56
CA CYS A 108 1.75 -3.55 -8.64
C CYS A 108 3.06 -4.08 -8.06
N LEU A 109 4.05 -4.32 -8.93
CA LEU A 109 5.35 -4.82 -8.52
C LEU A 109 6.11 -3.82 -7.65
N THR A 110 6.05 -2.53 -7.99
CA THR A 110 6.70 -1.47 -7.23
C THR A 110 6.07 -1.32 -5.85
N VAL A 111 4.74 -1.24 -5.74
CA VAL A 111 4.04 -1.17 -4.44
C VAL A 111 4.45 -2.36 -3.58
N ARG A 112 4.33 -3.59 -4.10
CA ARG A 112 4.73 -4.81 -3.39
C ARG A 112 6.18 -4.77 -2.91
N ARG A 113 7.09 -4.28 -3.73
CA ARG A 113 8.51 -4.19 -3.40
C ARG A 113 8.75 -3.18 -2.29
N VAL A 114 8.16 -1.99 -2.39
CA VAL A 114 8.26 -0.95 -1.34
C VAL A 114 7.63 -1.45 -0.04
N SER A 115 6.45 -2.09 -0.07
CA SER A 115 5.82 -2.65 1.13
C SER A 115 6.74 -3.64 1.84
N ARG A 116 7.39 -4.54 1.07
CA ARG A 116 8.34 -5.52 1.62
C ARG A 116 9.59 -4.86 2.21
N ALA A 117 10.11 -3.84 1.52
CA ALA A 117 11.26 -3.10 2.00
C ALA A 117 10.94 -2.40 3.32
N LEU A 118 9.79 -1.70 3.41
CA LEU A 118 9.31 -1.09 4.65
C LEU A 118 9.09 -2.14 5.77
N ALA A 119 8.47 -3.28 5.46
CA ALA A 119 8.26 -4.35 6.43
C ALA A 119 9.57 -4.98 6.94
N SER A 120 10.64 -4.95 6.15
CA SER A 120 11.97 -5.41 6.58
C SER A 120 12.59 -4.49 7.63
N LEU A 121 12.24 -3.20 7.59
CA LEU A 121 12.70 -2.19 8.55
C LEU A 121 11.93 -2.23 9.88
N ARG A 122 10.90 -3.07 10.02
CA ARG A 122 10.05 -3.11 11.22
C ARG A 122 10.83 -3.20 12.53
N ARG A 123 11.94 -3.96 12.57
CA ARG A 123 12.76 -4.14 13.78
C ARG A 123 13.46 -2.86 14.23
N ASN A 124 13.65 -1.91 13.32
CA ASN A 124 14.33 -0.64 13.62
C ASN A 124 13.36 0.42 14.15
N TYR A 125 12.06 0.28 13.87
CA TYR A 125 11.05 1.31 14.16
C TYR A 125 9.93 0.85 15.08
N ILE A 126 9.65 -0.46 15.16
CA ILE A 126 8.62 -1.05 16.02
C ILE A 126 9.34 -1.83 17.12
N ARG A 127 9.25 -1.33 18.37
CA ARG A 127 9.83 -1.97 19.56
C ARG A 127 8.70 -2.44 20.47
N MET A 128 8.55 -3.75 20.57
CA MET A 128 7.69 -4.36 21.58
C MET A 128 8.48 -4.56 22.87
N PRO A 129 7.84 -4.46 24.06
CA PRO A 129 8.46 -4.86 25.31
C PRO A 129 8.83 -6.35 25.23
N ALA A 130 10.09 -6.67 25.53
CA ALA A 130 10.65 -8.01 25.33
C ALA A 130 11.02 -8.71 26.65
N THR A 131 11.34 -7.95 27.70
CA THR A 131 11.68 -8.50 29.02
C THR A 131 10.48 -8.44 29.96
N GLU A 132 10.48 -9.28 31.00
CA GLU A 132 9.40 -9.27 32.00
C GLU A 132 9.32 -7.92 32.74
N ASP A 133 10.45 -7.26 32.96
CA ASP A 133 10.51 -5.92 33.55
C ASP A 133 9.87 -4.87 32.63
N GLU A 134 10.18 -4.88 31.33
CA GLU A 134 9.57 -3.98 30.33
C GLU A 134 8.06 -4.24 30.19
N LEU A 135 7.65 -5.51 30.23
CA LEU A 135 6.25 -5.92 30.20
C LEU A 135 5.51 -5.43 31.44
N SER A 136 6.06 -5.66 32.63
CA SER A 136 5.47 -5.24 33.91
C SER A 136 5.34 -3.73 33.99
N TYR A 137 6.39 -3.01 33.57
CA TYR A 137 6.39 -1.55 33.49
C TYR A 137 5.29 -1.05 32.54
N THR A 138 5.20 -1.59 31.33
CA THR A 138 4.20 -1.17 30.34
C THR A 138 2.76 -1.46 30.82
N LYS A 139 2.53 -2.66 31.38
CA LYS A 139 1.24 -3.03 31.98
C LYS A 139 0.82 -2.06 33.08
N GLN A 140 1.76 -1.69 33.94
CA GLN A 140 1.49 -0.74 35.01
C GLN A 140 1.14 0.65 34.47
N LYS A 141 1.84 1.12 33.43
CA LYS A 141 1.54 2.43 32.80
C LYS A 141 0.14 2.50 32.20
N PHE A 142 -0.30 1.48 31.46
CA PHE A 142 -1.68 1.43 30.96
C PHE A 142 -2.72 1.38 32.09
N TYR A 143 -2.41 0.65 33.18
CA TYR A 143 -3.28 0.59 34.34
C TYR A 143 -3.36 1.91 35.10
N GLU A 144 -2.27 2.67 35.20
CA GLU A 144 -2.25 4.01 35.81
C GLU A 144 -3.11 5.01 35.02
N ILE A 145 -3.10 4.94 33.69
CA ILE A 145 -3.85 5.88 32.83
C ILE A 145 -5.36 5.59 32.83
N ALA A 146 -5.75 4.33 32.60
CA ALA A 146 -7.14 3.99 32.29
C ALA A 146 -7.67 2.77 33.06
N ARG A 147 -6.93 2.29 34.07
CA ARG A 147 -7.23 1.03 34.78
C ARG A 147 -7.37 -0.17 33.84
N PHE A 148 -6.71 -0.12 32.68
CA PHE A 148 -6.76 -1.17 31.68
C PHE A 148 -5.71 -2.25 32.03
N PRO A 149 -6.14 -3.43 32.53
CA PRO A 149 -5.20 -4.44 33.02
C PRO A 149 -4.54 -5.18 31.86
N ARG A 150 -3.28 -5.61 32.07
CA ARG A 150 -2.55 -6.51 31.16
C ARG A 150 -2.30 -5.99 29.74
N CYS A 151 -2.48 -4.69 29.48
CA CYS A 151 -2.13 -4.09 28.20
C CYS A 151 -0.62 -3.92 28.07
N ILE A 152 -0.05 -4.38 26.97
CA ILE A 152 1.38 -4.29 26.67
C ILE A 152 1.68 -3.38 25.48
N ASP A 153 0.67 -3.04 24.69
CA ASP A 153 0.76 -2.10 23.58
C ASP A 153 -0.66 -1.72 23.10
N ALA A 154 -0.78 -0.64 22.35
CA ALA A 154 -2.02 -0.19 21.75
C ALA A 154 -1.81 0.14 20.26
N ILE A 155 -2.64 -0.46 19.41
CA ILE A 155 -2.66 -0.19 17.97
C ILE A 155 -3.98 0.51 17.65
N ASP A 156 -3.91 1.65 16.98
CA ASP A 156 -5.12 2.34 16.52
C ASP A 156 -5.81 1.53 15.43
N CYS A 157 -7.13 1.55 15.45
CA CYS A 157 -7.97 0.72 14.58
C CYS A 157 -8.57 1.55 13.45
N THR A 158 -8.84 0.92 12.31
CA THR A 158 -9.42 1.60 11.14
C THR A 158 -10.86 1.21 10.96
N HIS A 159 -11.75 2.20 10.91
CA HIS A 159 -13.17 2.00 10.61
C HIS A 159 -13.41 2.04 9.10
N ILE A 160 -13.75 0.89 8.51
CA ILE A 160 -14.14 0.80 7.10
C ILE A 160 -15.64 1.02 6.99
N LYS A 161 -16.05 2.12 6.35
CA LYS A 161 -17.47 2.49 6.19
C LYS A 161 -18.22 1.42 5.40
N ILE A 162 -19.41 1.08 5.88
CA ILE A 162 -20.35 0.16 5.21
C ILE A 162 -21.74 0.80 5.10
N GLN A 163 -22.56 0.22 4.24
CA GLN A 163 -24.00 0.45 4.30
C GLN A 163 -24.57 -0.22 5.56
N SER A 164 -25.71 0.27 6.05
CA SER A 164 -26.38 -0.37 7.18
C SER A 164 -26.65 -1.83 6.83
N PRO A 165 -26.20 -2.79 7.64
CA PRO A 165 -26.44 -4.21 7.37
C PRO A 165 -27.91 -4.61 7.56
N GLY A 166 -28.73 -3.73 8.14
CA GLY A 166 -30.15 -3.99 8.41
C GLY A 166 -30.38 -4.99 9.54
N GLY A 167 -31.65 -5.18 9.89
CA GLY A 167 -32.06 -6.08 10.97
C GLY A 167 -31.75 -5.58 12.38
N ASP A 168 -32.05 -6.41 13.36
CA ASP A 168 -32.02 -6.05 14.79
C ASP A 168 -30.62 -5.70 15.31
N ASN A 169 -29.57 -6.17 14.63
CA ASN A 169 -28.16 -5.97 15.02
C ASN A 169 -27.46 -4.85 14.24
N ALA A 170 -28.18 -4.05 13.44
CA ALA A 170 -27.56 -2.99 12.63
C ALA A 170 -26.77 -1.98 13.46
N GLU A 171 -27.27 -1.65 14.65
CA GLU A 171 -26.67 -0.67 15.56
C GLU A 171 -25.32 -1.15 16.13
N THR A 172 -25.03 -2.45 16.15
CA THR A 172 -23.71 -2.99 16.52
C THR A 172 -22.59 -2.50 15.59
N PHE A 173 -22.92 -2.11 14.37
CA PHE A 173 -21.97 -1.59 13.39
C PHE A 173 -21.84 -0.06 13.44
N ARG A 174 -22.65 0.65 14.23
CA ARG A 174 -22.58 2.12 14.36
C ARG A 174 -21.39 2.51 15.22
N ASN A 175 -20.47 3.31 14.66
CA ASN A 175 -19.30 3.80 15.39
C ASN A 175 -19.57 5.12 16.13
N ARG A 176 -18.58 5.57 16.92
CA ARG A 176 -18.61 6.86 17.65
C ARG A 176 -18.86 8.07 16.74
N LYS A 177 -18.47 8.00 15.46
CA LYS A 177 -18.64 9.04 14.44
C LYS A 177 -20.01 8.96 13.73
N GLN A 178 -20.95 8.17 14.26
CA GLN A 178 -22.34 8.08 13.79
C GLN A 178 -22.50 7.50 12.37
N PHE A 179 -21.58 6.64 11.91
CA PHE A 179 -21.75 5.89 10.68
C PHE A 179 -21.51 4.38 10.88
N PHE A 180 -22.10 3.55 10.02
CA PHE A 180 -21.90 2.10 10.05
C PHE A 180 -20.52 1.72 9.50
N SER A 181 -19.77 0.91 10.23
CA SER A 181 -18.42 0.50 9.84
C SER A 181 -18.00 -0.83 10.44
N PHE A 182 -17.13 -1.55 9.75
CA PHE A 182 -16.32 -2.59 10.37
C PHE A 182 -15.13 -1.96 11.07
N ASN A 183 -14.90 -2.36 12.32
CA ASN A 183 -13.64 -2.09 12.99
C ASN A 183 -12.60 -3.11 12.50
N VAL A 184 -11.58 -2.66 11.78
CA VAL A 184 -10.51 -3.49 11.23
C VAL A 184 -9.21 -3.14 11.95
N GLN A 185 -8.58 -4.17 12.51
CA GLN A 185 -7.26 -4.10 13.11
C GLN A 185 -6.40 -5.19 12.47
N THR A 186 -5.20 -4.82 12.01
CA THR A 186 -4.22 -5.78 11.49
C THR A 186 -3.17 -6.03 12.57
N ILE A 187 -2.92 -7.30 12.90
CA ILE A 187 -1.84 -7.78 13.77
C ILE A 187 -0.85 -8.56 12.92
#